data_AF-A0A1U7SAA2-F1
#
_entry.id   AF-A0A1U7SAA2-F1
#
_cell.length_a   1.000
_cell.length_b   1.000
_cell.length_c   1.000
_cell.angle_alpha   90.00
_cell.angle_beta   90.00
_cell.angle_gamma   90.00
#
_symmetry.space_group_name_H-M   'P 1'
#
loop_
_entity.id
_entity.type
_entity.pdbx_description
1 polymer ?
#
loop_
_entity_poly.entity_id
_entity_poly.type
_entity_poly.pdbx_seq_one_letter_code
_entity_poly.pdbx_strand_id
1 'polypeptide(L)'
;MTWPKRRTARTRLTAAKKKDTKAHGKKDPGVPQFSCFKEQTKREAELRRNRAEEVWERQRQAREQETQRHRSLEALQNDALRRQRNFEHQEVRQLTLEGPEYTEKDASLKAYYREFRKVVEAADVILEVLDARDPLGCRCSLVEETVLQAGAMKRLVLVLNKIDLVPREVVAKWLQYLRNEFPTVAFKACTQQQSRNLQQSWVPVAKASVELLASGGCVGADCLLHMLGGYSRSQGLAATITVGVVGFPNVGKSSLINSLKRGRACSVGATPGVTKCLQMVQLDKHVRLLDCPGLVLAGAGTGSVLRHCLPLERLQDPVTPVMAILRRCAKEQIMEHYGVPTYHDTMEFLAHLARRQGKLRKGGLPDHEKAARAVLNDWTSGKISYFTHPPETHMLPTHISAEIVTEMGKAFDFEALEQGNEEALATLPLAPGGIGLAPETTMEMEKEEEGEPECMEEYQELKLCPMTVELQAKVKARVTAASPRPHGPSLPDIAALDPLFQGQGLCAASRRRKQQQKRAEKIATRLSTTLTAAMDF
;
A
#
# COMPACT_ATOMS: atom_id res chain seq x y z
N MET A 1 33.95 -24.76 56.24
CA MET A 1 32.95 -25.36 55.33
C MET A 1 33.09 -24.71 53.97
N THR A 2 33.83 -25.37 53.11
CA THR A 2 34.22 -24.97 51.76
C THR A 2 33.19 -25.49 50.77
N TRP A 3 32.66 -24.64 49.89
CA TRP A 3 31.87 -25.06 48.74
C TRP A 3 32.53 -24.61 47.42
N PRO A 4 32.58 -25.47 46.38
CA PRO A 4 33.56 -25.34 45.30
C PRO A 4 32.98 -24.64 44.06
N LYS A 5 33.86 -23.96 43.33
CA LYS A 5 33.60 -23.37 42.00
C LYS A 5 33.12 -24.44 41.01
N ARG A 6 31.89 -24.31 40.50
CA ARG A 6 31.39 -25.11 39.36
C ARG A 6 32.07 -24.68 38.07
N ARG A 7 32.91 -25.57 37.52
CA ARG A 7 33.44 -25.51 36.14
C ARG A 7 32.32 -25.91 35.18
N THR A 8 32.00 -25.08 34.20
CA THR A 8 31.13 -25.46 33.08
C THR A 8 31.90 -26.36 32.13
N ALA A 9 31.32 -27.53 31.86
CA ALA A 9 31.89 -28.59 31.06
C ALA A 9 31.95 -28.21 29.57
N ARG A 10 33.16 -28.21 29.00
CA ARG A 10 33.38 -28.30 27.55
C ARG A 10 33.30 -29.78 27.17
N THR A 11 32.18 -30.21 26.61
CA THR A 11 32.03 -31.54 26.04
C THR A 11 32.96 -31.64 24.82
N ARG A 12 34.09 -32.35 24.98
CA ARG A 12 34.93 -32.80 23.86
C ARG A 12 34.15 -33.88 23.12
N LEU A 13 33.59 -33.55 21.95
CA LEU A 13 33.17 -34.56 20.98
C LEU A 13 34.44 -35.22 20.44
N THR A 14 34.72 -36.42 20.94
CA THR A 14 35.69 -37.34 20.39
C THR A 14 35.20 -37.78 19.01
N ALA A 15 35.90 -37.37 17.96
CA ALA A 15 35.64 -37.84 16.61
C ALA A 15 35.91 -39.36 16.55
N ALA A 16 34.82 -40.14 16.47
CA ALA A 16 34.89 -41.55 16.17
C ALA A 16 35.55 -41.74 14.80
N LYS A 17 36.58 -42.59 14.74
CA LYS A 17 37.24 -43.05 13.50
C LYS A 17 36.19 -43.68 12.57
N LYS A 18 35.70 -42.91 11.60
CA LYS A 18 35.03 -43.46 10.42
C LYS A 18 36.12 -44.04 9.51
N LYS A 19 36.01 -45.33 9.21
CA LYS A 19 36.80 -46.03 8.19
C LYS A 19 36.72 -45.26 6.87
N ASP A 20 37.88 -44.88 6.34
CA ASP A 20 38.03 -44.34 4.99
C ASP A 20 37.65 -45.42 3.96
N THR A 21 36.42 -45.39 3.46
CA THR A 21 36.13 -45.94 2.14
C THR A 21 36.71 -44.98 1.12
N LYS A 22 37.90 -45.29 0.59
CA LYS A 22 38.49 -44.57 -0.55
C LYS A 22 37.48 -44.59 -1.70
N ALA A 23 36.82 -43.47 -1.95
CA ALA A 23 36.11 -43.25 -3.21
C ALA A 23 37.17 -43.26 -4.32
N HIS A 24 37.14 -44.28 -5.18
CA HIS A 24 37.90 -44.24 -6.43
C HIS A 24 37.35 -43.09 -7.27
N GLY A 25 38.02 -41.95 -7.25
CA GLY A 25 37.80 -40.89 -8.23
C GLY A 25 37.98 -41.48 -9.62
N LYS A 26 36.99 -41.29 -10.51
CA LYS A 26 37.09 -41.68 -11.91
C LYS A 26 38.38 -41.05 -12.47
N LYS A 27 39.31 -41.87 -12.95
CA LYS A 27 40.48 -41.38 -13.69
C LYS A 27 39.97 -40.67 -14.94
N ASP A 28 40.34 -39.41 -15.07
CA ASP A 28 40.02 -38.58 -16.23
C ASP A 28 40.63 -39.25 -17.48
N PRO A 29 39.83 -39.62 -18.52
CA PRO A 29 40.32 -40.39 -19.66
C PRO A 29 41.35 -39.66 -20.54
N GLY A 30 41.69 -38.40 -20.23
CA GLY A 30 42.69 -37.65 -20.97
C GLY A 30 42.23 -37.29 -22.39
N VAL A 31 42.97 -36.39 -23.03
CA VAL A 31 42.63 -35.86 -24.35
C VAL A 31 42.92 -36.93 -25.43
N PRO A 32 41.94 -37.29 -26.30
CA PRO A 32 42.13 -38.27 -27.38
C PRO A 32 43.28 -37.90 -28.33
N GLN A 33 43.91 -38.93 -28.91
CA GLN A 33 45.19 -38.85 -29.63
C GLN A 33 45.07 -38.30 -31.08
N PHE A 34 44.31 -37.23 -31.29
CA PHE A 34 44.25 -36.52 -32.58
C PHE A 34 45.12 -35.24 -32.50
N SER A 35 46.17 -35.16 -33.33
CA SER A 35 47.24 -34.16 -33.24
C SER A 35 46.78 -32.70 -33.39
N CYS A 36 45.74 -32.44 -34.19
CA CYS A 36 45.23 -31.09 -34.46
C CYS A 36 44.45 -30.48 -33.28
N PHE A 37 43.72 -31.28 -32.51
CA PHE A 37 42.93 -30.80 -31.36
C PHE A 37 43.80 -30.64 -30.11
N LYS A 38 44.82 -31.48 -29.96
CA LYS A 38 45.71 -31.51 -28.78
C LYS A 38 46.45 -30.20 -28.54
N GLU A 39 46.90 -29.51 -29.60
CA GLU A 39 47.56 -28.21 -29.45
C GLU A 39 46.59 -27.11 -29.03
N GLN A 40 45.37 -27.11 -29.59
CA GLN A 40 44.32 -26.16 -29.20
C GLN A 40 43.88 -26.36 -27.75
N THR A 41 43.63 -27.61 -27.32
CA THR A 41 43.21 -27.90 -25.95
C THR A 41 44.31 -27.59 -24.93
N LYS A 42 45.59 -27.79 -25.28
CA LYS A 42 46.72 -27.41 -24.43
C LYS A 42 46.85 -25.88 -24.31
N ARG A 43 46.77 -25.16 -25.43
CA ARG A 43 46.79 -23.68 -25.42
C ARG A 43 45.62 -23.11 -24.63
N GLU A 44 44.42 -23.69 -24.77
CA GLU A 44 43.25 -23.27 -24.01
C GLU A 44 43.39 -23.56 -22.51
N ALA A 45 43.95 -24.71 -22.14
CA ALA A 45 44.23 -25.07 -20.75
C ALA A 45 45.30 -24.16 -20.11
N GLU A 46 46.37 -23.82 -20.85
CA GLU A 46 47.38 -22.84 -20.42
C GLU A 46 46.78 -21.45 -20.25
N LEU A 47 45.95 -20.98 -21.19
CA LEU A 47 45.27 -19.70 -21.09
C LEU A 47 44.32 -19.66 -19.88
N ARG A 48 43.63 -20.77 -19.59
CA ARG A 48 42.74 -20.92 -18.44
C ARG A 48 43.51 -20.91 -17.12
N ARG A 49 44.70 -21.50 -17.10
CA ARG A 49 45.60 -21.49 -15.94
C ARG A 49 46.15 -20.08 -15.68
N ASN A 50 46.62 -19.40 -16.72
CA ASN A 50 47.13 -18.03 -16.62
C ASN A 50 46.04 -17.06 -16.15
N ARG A 51 44.82 -17.17 -16.67
CA ARG A 51 43.66 -16.38 -16.19
C ARG A 51 43.31 -16.68 -14.73
N ALA A 52 43.39 -17.95 -14.31
CA ALA A 52 43.13 -18.34 -12.93
C ALA A 52 44.21 -17.80 -11.97
N GLU A 53 45.47 -17.84 -12.39
CA GLU A 53 46.62 -17.28 -11.67
C GLU A 53 46.49 -15.74 -11.56
N GLU A 54 46.14 -15.03 -12.64
CA GLU A 54 45.88 -13.59 -12.61
C GLU A 54 44.72 -13.20 -11.68
N VAL A 55 43.62 -13.96 -11.71
CA VAL A 55 42.48 -13.72 -10.81
C VAL A 55 42.86 -13.99 -9.36
N TRP A 56 43.66 -15.04 -9.11
CA TRP A 56 44.16 -15.36 -7.78
C TRP A 56 45.11 -14.26 -7.25
N GLU A 57 46.01 -13.75 -8.08
CA GLU A 57 46.91 -12.65 -7.73
C GLU A 57 46.15 -11.36 -7.45
N ARG A 58 45.17 -11.00 -8.29
CA ARG A 58 44.30 -9.84 -8.03
C ARG A 58 43.52 -9.98 -6.72
N GLN A 59 43.00 -11.18 -6.42
CA GLN A 59 42.33 -11.43 -5.15
C GLN A 59 43.29 -11.37 -3.97
N ARG A 60 44.54 -11.82 -4.12
CA ARG A 60 45.54 -11.74 -3.06
C ARG A 60 45.94 -10.30 -2.79
N GLN A 61 46.19 -9.52 -3.84
CA GLN A 61 46.49 -8.09 -3.74
C GLN A 61 45.31 -7.30 -3.14
N ALA A 62 44.07 -7.61 -3.52
CA ALA A 62 42.88 -6.98 -2.94
C ALA A 62 42.76 -7.27 -1.43
N ARG A 63 43.01 -8.52 -1.01
CA ARG A 63 43.03 -8.89 0.42
C ARG A 63 44.17 -8.22 1.18
N GLU A 64 45.36 -8.13 0.58
CA GLU A 64 46.50 -7.42 1.16
C GLU A 64 46.23 -5.93 1.30
N GLN A 65 45.64 -5.28 0.28
CA GLN A 65 45.21 -3.89 0.32
C GLN A 65 44.10 -3.65 1.35
N GLU A 66 43.13 -4.56 1.48
CA GLU A 66 42.08 -4.48 2.49
C GLU A 66 42.67 -4.63 3.90
N THR A 67 43.62 -5.54 4.08
CA THR A 67 44.36 -5.72 5.35
C THR A 67 45.21 -4.49 5.68
N GLN A 68 45.85 -3.86 4.69
CA GLN A 68 46.60 -2.61 4.87
C GLN A 68 45.68 -1.42 5.15
N ARG A 69 44.52 -1.34 4.49
CA ARG A 69 43.49 -0.35 4.77
C ARG A 69 43.02 -0.45 6.22
N HIS A 70 42.77 -1.65 6.72
CA HIS A 70 42.42 -1.91 8.12
C HIS A 70 43.55 -1.62 9.13
N ARG A 71 44.80 -1.46 8.69
CA ARG A 71 45.94 -1.05 9.54
C ARG A 71 46.13 0.46 9.62
N SER A 72 45.50 1.24 8.75
CA SER A 72 45.56 2.70 8.82
C SER A 72 44.70 3.21 9.97
N LEU A 73 45.26 4.09 10.80
CA LEU A 73 44.60 4.67 11.97
C LEU A 73 43.29 5.40 11.55
N GLU A 74 43.33 6.04 10.39
CA GLU A 74 42.24 6.81 9.81
C GLU A 74 41.07 5.93 9.35
N ALA A 75 41.33 4.76 8.74
CA ALA A 75 40.28 3.82 8.40
C ALA A 75 39.66 3.16 9.63
N LEU A 76 40.46 2.90 10.67
CA LEU A 76 39.97 2.38 11.95
C LEU A 76 39.09 3.41 12.66
N GLN A 77 39.49 4.68 12.66
CA GLN A 77 38.71 5.79 13.21
C GLN A 77 37.39 5.97 12.46
N ASN A 78 37.42 5.94 11.12
CA ASN A 78 36.21 6.05 10.30
C ASN A 78 35.26 4.85 10.48
N ASP A 79 35.80 3.63 10.61
CA ASP A 79 35.01 2.42 10.90
C ASP A 79 34.42 2.47 12.32
N ALA A 80 35.18 2.94 13.32
CA ALA A 80 34.70 3.15 14.68
C ALA A 80 33.58 4.20 14.74
N LEU A 81 33.76 5.36 14.10
CA LEU A 81 32.74 6.41 14.00
C LEU A 81 31.49 5.96 13.24
N ARG A 82 31.65 5.09 12.23
CA ARG A 82 30.54 4.51 11.49
C ARG A 82 29.77 3.50 12.34
N ARG A 83 30.48 2.65 13.10
CA ARG A 83 29.87 1.71 14.04
C ARG A 83 29.19 2.42 15.20
N GLN A 84 29.79 3.49 15.70
CA GLN A 84 29.21 4.34 16.73
C GLN A 84 27.94 5.01 16.22
N ARG A 85 27.95 5.66 15.04
CA ARG A 85 26.74 6.20 14.44
C ARG A 85 25.67 5.16 14.18
N ASN A 86 26.04 3.97 13.73
CA ASN A 86 25.11 2.87 13.53
C ASN A 86 24.52 2.38 14.86
N PHE A 87 25.32 2.31 15.92
CA PHE A 87 24.89 1.92 17.25
C PHE A 87 23.96 2.97 17.86
N GLU A 88 24.33 4.26 17.78
CA GLU A 88 23.49 5.38 18.21
C GLU A 88 22.17 5.42 17.42
N HIS A 89 22.19 5.23 16.10
CA HIS A 89 20.96 5.08 15.30
C HIS A 89 20.13 3.86 15.72
N GLN A 90 20.79 2.77 16.12
CA GLN A 90 20.13 1.55 16.54
C GLN A 90 19.53 1.71 17.94
N GLU A 91 20.19 2.41 18.86
CA GLU A 91 19.67 2.83 20.17
C GLU A 91 18.54 3.83 20.03
N VAL A 92 18.67 4.88 19.21
CA VAL A 92 17.57 5.83 18.94
C VAL A 92 16.38 5.11 18.31
N ARG A 93 16.62 4.17 17.39
CA ARG A 93 15.56 3.29 16.86
C ARG A 93 14.93 2.42 17.96
N GLN A 94 15.72 1.90 18.89
CA GLN A 94 15.20 1.09 19.99
C GLN A 94 14.38 1.94 20.98
N LEU A 95 14.87 3.13 21.33
CA LEU A 95 14.24 4.08 22.25
C LEU A 95 12.97 4.72 21.66
N THR A 96 12.95 5.00 20.35
CA THR A 96 11.73 5.50 19.66
C THR A 96 10.64 4.42 19.61
N LEU A 97 11.03 3.15 19.64
CA LEU A 97 10.13 2.00 19.73
C LEU A 97 9.74 1.65 21.19
N GLU A 98 10.56 2.03 22.17
CA GLU A 98 10.42 1.74 23.61
C GLU A 98 9.93 2.95 24.43
N GLY A 99 9.11 3.83 23.84
CA GLY A 99 8.44 4.90 24.60
C GLY A 99 7.44 4.36 25.64
N PRO A 100 7.23 5.06 26.78
CA PRO A 100 6.58 4.53 27.99
C PRO A 100 5.06 4.18 27.86
N GLU A 101 4.44 4.30 26.69
CA GLU A 101 3.02 3.97 26.44
C GLU A 101 2.78 2.63 25.69
N TYR A 102 3.81 1.85 25.35
CA TYR A 102 3.70 0.77 24.35
C TYR A 102 4.18 -0.61 24.86
N THR A 103 3.40 -1.29 25.71
CA THR A 103 3.83 -2.58 26.29
C THR A 103 3.21 -3.85 25.65
N GLU A 104 2.14 -3.76 24.85
CA GLU A 104 1.56 -4.94 24.15
C GLU A 104 1.59 -4.88 22.61
N LYS A 105 1.81 -3.71 22.01
CA LYS A 105 1.75 -3.48 20.54
C LYS A 105 3.04 -3.84 19.79
N ASP A 106 4.06 -4.30 20.51
CA ASP A 106 5.45 -4.34 20.06
C ASP A 106 5.79 -5.58 19.19
N ALA A 107 5.11 -6.71 19.42
CA ALA A 107 5.37 -7.96 18.68
C ALA A 107 4.99 -7.88 17.19
N SER A 108 3.88 -7.21 16.86
CA SER A 108 3.39 -7.09 15.47
C SER A 108 4.27 -6.16 14.65
N LEU A 109 4.73 -5.07 15.27
CA LEU A 109 5.63 -4.11 14.64
C LEU A 109 7.02 -4.71 14.42
N LYS A 110 7.57 -5.42 15.41
CA LYS A 110 8.83 -6.19 15.26
C LYS A 110 8.74 -7.24 14.16
N ALA A 111 7.62 -7.97 14.07
CA ALA A 111 7.39 -8.95 13.02
C ALA A 111 7.35 -8.30 11.63
N TYR A 112 6.67 -7.16 11.47
CA TYR A 112 6.68 -6.39 10.23
C TYR A 112 8.09 -5.93 9.86
N TYR A 113 8.83 -5.31 10.78
CA TYR A 113 10.18 -4.82 10.51
C TYR A 113 11.11 -5.93 10.03
N ARG A 114 10.94 -7.15 10.56
CA ARG A 114 11.67 -8.33 10.09
C ARG A 114 11.33 -8.67 8.64
N GLU A 115 10.06 -8.66 8.26
CA GLU A 115 9.64 -8.92 6.87
C GLU A 115 10.07 -7.78 5.93
N PHE A 116 9.95 -6.53 6.37
CA PHE A 116 10.38 -5.35 5.63
C PHE A 116 11.89 -5.38 5.35
N ARG A 117 12.74 -5.73 6.32
CA ARG A 117 14.19 -5.87 6.10
C ARG A 117 14.50 -6.91 5.02
N LYS A 118 13.80 -8.04 4.99
CA LYS A 118 13.95 -9.04 3.92
C LYS A 118 13.60 -8.46 2.55
N VAL A 119 12.56 -7.62 2.46
CA VAL A 119 12.18 -6.94 1.22
C VAL A 119 13.29 -5.99 0.78
N VAL A 120 13.79 -5.14 1.69
CA VAL A 120 14.84 -4.17 1.39
C VAL A 120 16.16 -4.84 1.02
N GLU A 121 16.46 -6.02 1.56
CA GLU A 121 17.63 -6.82 1.20
C GLU A 121 17.49 -7.48 -0.18
N ALA A 122 16.29 -7.95 -0.54
CA ALA A 122 16.05 -8.71 -1.75
C ALA A 122 15.63 -7.88 -2.98
N ALA A 123 15.13 -6.66 -2.78
CA ALA A 123 14.63 -5.81 -3.85
C ALA A 123 15.67 -4.81 -4.37
N ASP A 124 15.62 -4.58 -5.68
CA ASP A 124 16.40 -3.56 -6.40
C ASP A 124 15.66 -2.22 -6.39
N VAL A 125 14.33 -2.26 -6.49
CA VAL A 125 13.43 -1.10 -6.47
C VAL A 125 12.38 -1.28 -5.39
N ILE A 126 12.10 -0.24 -4.61
CA ILE A 126 11.04 -0.23 -3.61
C ILE A 126 9.93 0.71 -4.09
N LEU A 127 8.70 0.21 -4.12
CA LEU A 127 7.47 0.96 -4.34
C LEU A 127 6.81 1.23 -2.99
N GLU A 128 6.76 2.48 -2.56
CA GLU A 128 5.98 2.90 -1.40
C GLU A 128 4.58 3.34 -1.85
N VAL A 129 3.56 2.58 -1.43
CA VAL A 129 2.18 2.83 -1.84
C VAL A 129 1.49 3.74 -0.83
N LEU A 130 1.00 4.88 -1.33
CA LEU A 130 0.30 5.92 -0.59
C LEU A 130 -1.19 5.94 -0.94
N ASP A 131 -2.05 6.38 -0.02
CA ASP A 131 -3.47 6.66 -0.29
C ASP A 131 -3.61 8.12 -0.73
N ALA A 132 -4.16 8.37 -1.93
CA ALA A 132 -4.28 9.70 -2.53
C ALA A 132 -5.05 10.71 -1.67
N ARG A 133 -5.91 10.23 -0.75
CA ARG A 133 -6.72 11.08 0.14
C ARG A 133 -5.91 11.76 1.25
N ASP A 134 -4.83 11.12 1.71
CA ASP A 134 -3.93 11.67 2.73
C ASP A 134 -2.50 11.15 2.49
N PRO A 135 -1.79 11.64 1.46
CA PRO A 135 -0.50 11.08 1.05
C PRO A 135 0.54 11.23 2.14
N LEU A 136 0.69 12.43 2.73
CA LEU A 136 1.65 12.68 3.82
C LEU A 136 1.34 11.85 5.06
N GLY A 137 0.06 11.65 5.39
CA GLY A 137 -0.32 10.78 6.49
C GLY A 137 -0.04 9.30 6.25
N CYS A 138 0.10 8.89 5.00
CA CYS A 138 0.44 7.52 4.60
C CYS A 138 1.94 7.35 4.28
N ARG A 139 2.78 8.36 4.51
CA ARG A 139 4.24 8.25 4.35
C ARG A 139 4.92 7.78 5.62
N CYS A 140 6.07 7.14 5.45
CA CYS A 140 6.86 6.65 6.56
C CYS A 140 8.34 6.99 6.39
N SER A 141 8.80 8.08 7.02
CA SER A 141 10.20 8.51 6.99
C SER A 141 11.18 7.40 7.38
N LEU A 142 10.80 6.56 8.36
CA LEU A 142 11.66 5.45 8.81
C LEU A 142 11.83 4.36 7.73
N VAL A 143 10.83 4.12 6.88
CA VAL A 143 10.95 3.23 5.72
C VAL A 143 11.86 3.86 4.68
N GLU A 144 11.62 5.13 4.34
CA GLU A 144 12.38 5.89 3.36
C GLU A 144 13.88 5.96 3.74
N GLU A 145 14.20 6.36 4.98
CA GLU A 145 15.56 6.35 5.55
C GLU A 145 16.23 4.98 5.46
N THR A 146 15.50 3.92 5.80
CA THR A 146 16.06 2.56 5.78
C THR A 146 16.42 2.13 4.36
N VAL A 147 15.61 2.49 3.37
CA VAL A 147 15.89 2.19 1.96
C VAL A 147 17.11 2.98 1.48
N LEU A 148 17.18 4.28 1.79
CA LEU A 148 18.31 5.15 1.44
C LEU A 148 19.62 4.65 2.04
N GLN A 149 19.60 4.21 3.31
CA GLN A 149 20.77 3.65 4.00
C GLN A 149 21.19 2.27 3.48
N ALA A 150 20.27 1.50 2.90
CA ALA A 150 20.52 0.12 2.48
C ALA A 150 21.33 0.00 1.18
N GLY A 151 21.58 1.10 0.46
CA GLY A 151 22.56 1.16 -0.63
C GLY A 151 22.20 2.16 -1.73
N ALA A 152 23.21 2.83 -2.30
CA ALA A 152 23.05 3.86 -3.34
C ALA A 152 22.40 3.37 -4.65
N MET A 153 22.45 2.06 -4.92
CA MET A 153 21.81 1.48 -6.11
C MET A 153 20.32 1.20 -5.93
N LYS A 154 19.79 1.23 -4.70
CA LYS A 154 18.36 1.01 -4.46
C LYS A 154 17.60 2.28 -4.78
N ARG A 155 16.50 2.12 -5.51
CA ARG A 155 15.62 3.26 -5.86
C ARG A 155 14.30 3.13 -5.13
N LEU A 156 13.79 4.27 -4.67
CA LEU A 156 12.47 4.41 -4.07
C LEU A 156 11.56 5.15 -5.04
N VAL A 157 10.36 4.62 -5.25
CA VAL A 157 9.32 5.21 -6.11
C VAL A 157 8.04 5.25 -5.29
N LEU A 158 7.36 6.39 -5.32
CA LEU A 158 6.06 6.56 -4.69
C LEU A 158 4.95 6.15 -5.65
N VAL A 159 3.95 5.43 -5.14
CA VAL A 159 2.74 5.11 -5.90
C VAL A 159 1.55 5.71 -5.19
N LEU A 160 0.98 6.75 -5.78
CA LEU A 160 -0.20 7.43 -5.28
C LEU A 160 -1.46 6.65 -5.72
N ASN A 161 -1.97 5.78 -4.85
CA ASN A 161 -3.09 4.89 -5.17
C ASN A 161 -4.45 5.48 -4.75
N LYS A 162 -5.54 4.95 -5.32
CA LYS A 162 -6.93 5.39 -5.11
C LYS A 162 -7.22 6.81 -5.59
N ILE A 163 -6.57 7.21 -6.69
CA ILE A 163 -6.76 8.51 -7.34
C ILE A 163 -8.21 8.76 -7.76
N ASP A 164 -9.04 7.71 -7.85
CA ASP A 164 -10.47 7.79 -8.15
C ASP A 164 -11.33 8.35 -7.02
N LEU A 165 -10.79 8.44 -5.79
CA LEU A 165 -11.48 9.00 -4.63
C LEU A 165 -11.23 10.50 -4.44
N VAL A 166 -10.33 11.09 -5.23
CA VAL A 166 -9.85 12.46 -5.07
C VAL A 166 -10.04 13.23 -6.39
N PRO A 167 -10.41 14.52 -6.36
CA PRO A 167 -10.53 15.31 -7.58
C PRO A 167 -9.21 15.35 -8.37
N ARG A 168 -9.32 15.28 -9.71
CA ARG A 168 -8.16 15.23 -10.62
C ARG A 168 -7.15 16.35 -10.37
N GLU A 169 -7.64 17.56 -10.12
CA GLU A 169 -6.82 18.75 -9.88
C GLU A 169 -5.99 18.62 -8.61
N VAL A 170 -6.57 18.06 -7.55
CA VAL A 170 -5.88 17.83 -6.29
C VAL A 170 -4.83 16.74 -6.44
N VAL A 171 -5.15 15.67 -7.18
CA VAL A 171 -4.16 14.64 -7.50
C VAL A 171 -2.99 15.23 -8.30
N ALA A 172 -3.25 16.09 -9.29
CA ALA A 172 -2.20 16.77 -10.05
C ALA A 172 -1.28 17.62 -9.15
N LYS A 173 -1.87 18.40 -8.22
CA LYS A 173 -1.10 19.16 -7.22
C LYS A 173 -0.25 18.25 -6.34
N TRP A 174 -0.78 17.11 -5.90
CA TRP A 174 -0.02 16.12 -5.12
C TRP A 174 1.13 15.49 -5.91
N LEU A 175 0.93 15.16 -7.18
CA LEU A 175 2.00 14.64 -8.04
C LEU A 175 3.11 15.69 -8.21
N GLN A 176 2.76 16.96 -8.41
CA GLN A 176 3.71 18.06 -8.48
C GLN A 176 4.47 18.28 -7.16
N TYR A 177 3.82 18.07 -6.02
CA TYR A 177 4.47 18.16 -4.73
C TYR A 177 5.45 17.00 -4.52
N LEU A 178 4.98 15.75 -4.68
CA LEU A 178 5.76 14.55 -4.35
C LEU A 178 6.91 14.29 -5.33
N ARG A 179 6.80 14.71 -6.59
CA ARG A 179 7.87 14.55 -7.60
C ARG A 179 9.15 15.28 -7.24
N ASN A 180 9.06 16.33 -6.43
CA ASN A 180 10.23 17.08 -5.96
C ASN A 180 11.04 16.29 -4.93
N GLU A 181 10.49 15.20 -4.40
CA GLU A 181 11.15 14.31 -3.44
C GLU A 181 11.51 12.97 -4.08
N PHE A 182 10.52 12.29 -4.68
CA PHE A 182 10.70 10.98 -5.29
C PHE A 182 9.86 10.83 -6.57
N PRO A 183 10.31 10.01 -7.54
CA PRO A 183 9.48 9.65 -8.69
C PRO A 183 8.12 9.11 -8.21
N THR A 184 7.03 9.71 -8.70
CA THR A 184 5.68 9.41 -8.22
C THR A 184 4.77 9.01 -9.37
N VAL A 185 4.07 7.89 -9.22
CA VAL A 185 3.10 7.38 -10.21
C VAL A 185 1.68 7.50 -9.67
N ALA A 186 0.78 8.08 -10.45
CA ALA A 186 -0.66 8.05 -10.19
C ALA A 186 -1.23 6.66 -10.52
N PHE A 187 -1.97 6.06 -9.59
CA PHE A 187 -2.47 4.69 -9.76
C PHE A 187 -3.91 4.51 -9.27
N LYS A 188 -4.68 3.76 -10.05
CA LYS A 188 -5.98 3.21 -9.65
C LYS A 188 -5.92 1.69 -9.80
N ALA A 189 -5.99 0.98 -8.69
CA ALA A 189 -6.09 -0.47 -8.71
C ALA A 189 -7.45 -0.94 -9.25
N CYS A 190 -7.46 -2.06 -9.97
CA CYS A 190 -8.70 -2.70 -10.43
C CYS A 190 -9.50 -3.22 -9.22
N THR A 191 -10.74 -2.76 -9.08
CA THR A 191 -11.67 -3.17 -8.01
C THR A 191 -12.63 -4.28 -8.44
N GLN A 192 -12.49 -4.81 -9.66
CA GLN A 192 -13.37 -5.85 -10.18
C GLN A 192 -13.28 -7.12 -9.33
N GLN A 193 -14.43 -7.61 -8.85
CA GLN A 193 -14.55 -8.83 -8.05
C GLN A 193 -14.42 -10.12 -8.87
N GLN A 194 -14.21 -10.02 -10.19
CA GLN A 194 -14.09 -11.20 -11.05
C GLN A 194 -12.74 -11.90 -10.79
N SER A 195 -12.78 -13.22 -10.59
CA SER A 195 -11.60 -14.03 -10.27
C SER A 195 -10.73 -14.38 -11.48
N ARG A 196 -11.26 -14.19 -12.69
CA ARG A 196 -10.60 -14.44 -13.99
C ARG A 196 -10.87 -13.26 -14.90
N ASN A 197 -9.86 -12.89 -15.69
CA ASN A 197 -9.87 -11.76 -16.63
C ASN A 197 -10.13 -10.41 -15.95
N LEU A 198 -9.20 -9.95 -15.10
CA LEU A 198 -9.13 -8.52 -14.76
C LEU A 198 -8.76 -7.79 -16.05
N GLN A 199 -9.79 -7.36 -16.80
CA GLN A 199 -9.61 -6.74 -18.10
C GLN A 199 -8.92 -5.39 -17.91
N GLN A 200 -7.81 -5.18 -18.60
CA GLN A 200 -7.46 -3.84 -19.04
C GLN A 200 -8.25 -3.56 -20.31
N SER A 201 -8.96 -2.44 -20.37
CA SER A 201 -9.40 -1.91 -21.66
C SER A 201 -8.16 -1.40 -22.39
N TRP A 202 -7.63 -2.16 -23.36
CA TRP A 202 -6.66 -1.63 -24.31
C TRP A 202 -7.40 -0.78 -25.32
N VAL A 203 -7.70 0.46 -24.93
CA VAL A 203 -8.25 1.48 -25.81
C VAL A 203 -7.33 2.69 -25.65
N PRO A 204 -6.72 3.18 -26.74
CA PRO A 204 -5.97 4.44 -26.72
C PRO A 204 -6.81 5.53 -26.05
N VAL A 205 -6.21 6.28 -25.12
CA VAL A 205 -6.88 7.27 -24.25
C VAL A 205 -7.81 8.22 -25.04
N ALA A 206 -7.43 8.56 -26.27
CA ALA A 206 -8.20 9.41 -27.19
C ALA A 206 -9.52 8.80 -27.72
N LYS A 207 -9.74 7.49 -27.59
CA LYS A 207 -10.92 6.75 -28.12
C LYS A 207 -11.79 6.12 -27.02
N ALA A 208 -11.47 6.36 -25.75
CA ALA A 208 -12.23 5.78 -24.64
C ALA A 208 -13.53 6.56 -24.37
N SER A 209 -14.69 5.89 -24.47
CA SER A 209 -15.98 6.46 -24.08
C SER A 209 -16.11 6.60 -22.55
N VAL A 210 -16.86 7.60 -22.09
CA VAL A 210 -17.09 7.91 -20.65
C VAL A 210 -17.56 6.70 -19.82
N GLU A 211 -18.30 5.75 -20.42
CA GLU A 211 -18.74 4.49 -19.78
C GLU A 211 -17.63 3.46 -19.55
N LEU A 212 -16.57 3.46 -20.39
CA LEU A 212 -15.38 2.61 -20.20
C LEU A 212 -14.42 3.21 -19.17
N LEU A 213 -14.42 4.53 -18.99
CA LEU A 213 -13.66 5.24 -17.94
C LEU A 213 -14.32 5.09 -16.56
N ALA A 214 -15.66 4.98 -16.52
CA ALA A 214 -16.41 4.57 -15.35
C ALA A 214 -16.29 3.07 -15.02
N SER A 215 -15.61 2.29 -15.87
CA SER A 215 -15.37 0.86 -15.64
C SER A 215 -14.33 0.65 -14.54
N GLY A 216 -14.39 -0.49 -13.82
CA GLY A 216 -13.44 -0.85 -12.77
C GLY A 216 -12.02 -1.18 -13.27
N GLY A 217 -11.61 -0.64 -14.41
CA GLY A 217 -10.28 -0.84 -15.00
C GLY A 217 -9.16 -0.24 -14.15
N CYS A 218 -7.97 -0.80 -14.30
CA CYS A 218 -6.76 -0.27 -13.68
C CYS A 218 -6.22 0.91 -14.49
N VAL A 219 -5.77 1.96 -13.79
CA VAL A 219 -5.13 3.14 -14.38
C VAL A 219 -3.71 3.26 -13.81
N GLY A 220 -2.74 3.64 -14.65
CA GLY A 220 -1.34 3.85 -14.24
C GLY A 220 -0.45 2.60 -14.25
N ALA A 221 -1.00 1.41 -14.52
CA ALA A 221 -0.23 0.17 -14.63
C ALA A 221 0.81 0.20 -15.74
N ASP A 222 0.45 0.72 -16.91
CA ASP A 222 1.36 0.72 -18.06
C ASP A 222 2.50 1.73 -17.85
N CYS A 223 2.20 2.91 -17.26
CA CYS A 223 3.21 3.89 -16.83
C CYS A 223 4.21 3.28 -15.83
N LEU A 224 3.71 2.60 -14.79
CA LEU A 224 4.56 1.96 -13.78
C LEU A 224 5.41 0.83 -14.39
N LEU A 225 4.85 -0.01 -15.26
CA LEU A 225 5.59 -1.08 -15.94
C LEU A 225 6.62 -0.53 -16.92
N HIS A 226 6.32 0.55 -17.63
CA HIS A 226 7.25 1.21 -18.53
C HIS A 226 8.44 1.78 -17.75
N MET A 227 8.19 2.45 -16.62
CA MET A 227 9.22 2.96 -15.71
C MET A 227 10.12 1.82 -15.19
N LEU A 228 9.53 0.74 -14.66
CA LEU A 228 10.28 -0.41 -14.15
C LEU A 228 11.09 -1.10 -15.27
N GLY A 229 10.53 -1.19 -16.47
CA GLY A 229 11.22 -1.73 -17.65
C GLY A 229 12.40 -0.85 -18.09
N GLY A 230 12.26 0.48 -18.01
CA GLY A 230 13.34 1.44 -18.26
C GLY A 230 14.51 1.24 -17.30
N TYR A 231 14.21 1.06 -16.01
CA TYR A 231 15.20 0.77 -14.98
C TYR A 231 15.98 -0.54 -15.26
N SER A 232 15.31 -1.56 -15.79
CA SER A 232 15.96 -2.84 -16.13
C SER A 232 17.04 -2.67 -17.18
N ARG A 233 16.77 -1.81 -18.17
CA ARG A 233 17.65 -1.61 -19.32
C ARG A 233 18.84 -0.72 -18.97
N SER A 234 18.64 0.33 -18.16
CA SER A 234 19.69 1.30 -17.83
C SER A 234 20.79 0.71 -16.94
N GLN A 235 20.46 -0.23 -16.05
CA GLN A 235 21.44 -0.89 -15.17
C GLN A 235 22.19 -2.06 -15.83
N GLY A 236 21.93 -2.37 -17.11
CA GLY A 236 22.57 -3.50 -17.80
C GLY A 236 22.31 -4.86 -17.13
N LEU A 237 21.26 -4.95 -16.32
CA LEU A 237 20.88 -6.17 -15.62
C LEU A 237 20.29 -7.15 -16.64
N ALA A 238 21.08 -8.15 -17.04
CA ALA A 238 20.58 -9.30 -17.83
C ALA A 238 19.62 -10.20 -17.01
N ALA A 239 19.35 -9.84 -15.75
CA ALA A 239 18.55 -10.58 -14.79
C ALA A 239 17.22 -9.87 -14.51
N THR A 240 16.23 -10.66 -14.07
CA THR A 240 14.92 -10.20 -13.60
C THR A 240 15.07 -9.20 -12.44
N ILE A 241 14.49 -8.00 -12.54
CA ILE A 241 14.38 -7.03 -11.43
C ILE A 241 13.46 -7.58 -10.36
N THR A 242 13.87 -7.43 -9.11
CA THR A 242 13.01 -7.63 -7.95
C THR A 242 12.52 -6.31 -7.40
N VAL A 243 11.19 -6.14 -7.32
CA VAL A 243 10.52 -4.92 -6.86
C VAL A 243 9.78 -5.21 -5.56
N GLY A 244 10.08 -4.46 -4.50
CA GLY A 244 9.40 -4.57 -3.21
C GLY A 244 8.24 -3.60 -3.09
N VAL A 245 7.06 -4.06 -2.66
CA VAL A 245 5.88 -3.20 -2.42
C VAL A 245 5.68 -3.02 -0.92
N VAL A 246 5.77 -1.77 -0.44
CA VAL A 246 5.69 -1.39 0.98
C VAL A 246 4.68 -0.28 1.22
N GLY A 247 4.27 -0.07 2.47
CA GLY A 247 3.30 0.97 2.87
C GLY A 247 2.27 0.51 3.91
N PHE A 248 1.45 1.45 4.40
CA PHE A 248 0.45 1.19 5.44
C PHE A 248 -0.58 0.12 5.04
N PRO A 249 -1.27 -0.53 5.99
CA PRO A 249 -2.40 -1.41 5.68
C PRO A 249 -3.47 -0.68 4.85
N ASN A 250 -4.18 -1.42 4.01
CA ASN A 250 -5.36 -0.94 3.28
C ASN A 250 -5.16 0.25 2.31
N VAL A 251 -3.94 0.74 2.12
CA VAL A 251 -3.59 1.67 1.02
C VAL A 251 -3.76 1.03 -0.35
N GLY A 252 -3.76 -0.31 -0.43
CA GLY A 252 -4.04 -1.07 -1.64
C GLY A 252 -2.86 -1.82 -2.27
N LYS A 253 -1.79 -2.10 -1.51
CA LYS A 253 -0.60 -2.86 -1.94
C LYS A 253 -0.92 -4.14 -2.71
N SER A 254 -1.62 -5.10 -2.09
CA SER A 254 -1.96 -6.37 -2.73
C SER A 254 -2.95 -6.20 -3.90
N SER A 255 -3.77 -5.14 -3.90
CA SER A 255 -4.64 -4.79 -5.03
C SER A 255 -3.84 -4.23 -6.22
N LEU A 256 -2.81 -3.44 -5.96
CA LEU A 256 -1.86 -2.96 -6.96
C LEU A 256 -1.15 -4.14 -7.63
N ILE A 257 -0.64 -5.09 -6.84
CA ILE A 257 0.02 -6.31 -7.37
C ILE A 257 -0.91 -7.12 -8.26
N ASN A 258 -2.15 -7.34 -7.81
CA ASN A 258 -3.15 -8.07 -8.61
C ASN A 258 -3.49 -7.34 -9.91
N SER A 259 -3.53 -6.01 -9.88
CA SER A 259 -3.80 -5.17 -11.06
C SER A 259 -2.65 -5.25 -12.07
N LEU A 260 -1.40 -5.18 -11.60
CA LEU A 260 -0.21 -5.37 -12.43
C LEU A 260 -0.13 -6.79 -13.00
N LYS A 261 -0.47 -7.80 -12.20
CA LYS A 261 -0.46 -9.21 -12.65
C LYS A 261 -1.63 -9.53 -13.58
N ARG A 262 -2.65 -8.67 -13.64
CA ARG A 262 -3.92 -8.90 -14.36
C ARG A 262 -4.62 -10.18 -13.89
N GLY A 263 -4.42 -10.55 -12.63
CA GLY A 263 -4.97 -11.76 -12.03
C GLY A 263 -4.88 -11.71 -10.52
N ARG A 264 -5.67 -12.54 -9.85
CA ARG A 264 -5.70 -12.62 -8.39
C ARG A 264 -4.56 -13.49 -7.87
N ALA A 265 -3.39 -12.88 -7.68
CA ALA A 265 -2.20 -13.53 -7.11
C ALA A 265 -2.17 -13.44 -5.57
N CYS A 266 -2.52 -12.28 -5.02
CA CYS A 266 -2.55 -12.01 -3.59
C CYS A 266 -3.99 -11.96 -3.06
N SER A 267 -4.19 -12.37 -1.79
CA SER A 267 -5.45 -12.15 -1.09
C SER A 267 -5.64 -10.66 -0.79
N VAL A 268 -6.83 -10.14 -1.07
CA VAL A 268 -7.20 -8.74 -0.81
C VAL A 268 -8.41 -8.70 0.12
N GLY A 269 -8.44 -7.72 1.00
CA GLY A 269 -9.54 -7.47 1.91
C GLY A 269 -9.42 -6.09 2.54
N ALA A 270 -10.54 -5.54 2.99
CA ALA A 270 -10.56 -4.25 3.67
C ALA A 270 -10.06 -4.32 5.12
N THR A 271 -9.88 -5.52 5.68
CA THR A 271 -9.40 -5.67 7.06
C THR A 271 -7.87 -5.66 7.09
N PRO A 272 -7.22 -4.87 7.97
CA PRO A 272 -5.77 -4.95 8.17
C PRO A 272 -5.32 -6.37 8.54
N GLY A 273 -4.11 -6.76 8.11
CA GLY A 273 -3.51 -8.05 8.47
C GLY A 273 -3.92 -9.24 7.60
N VAL A 274 -4.51 -8.99 6.43
CA VAL A 274 -4.75 -10.03 5.40
C VAL A 274 -3.41 -10.59 4.90
N THR A 275 -2.47 -9.72 4.55
CA THR A 275 -1.09 -10.10 4.19
C THR A 275 -0.25 -10.17 5.47
N LYS A 276 0.14 -11.38 5.87
CA LYS A 276 0.90 -11.64 7.11
C LYS A 276 2.37 -11.94 6.88
N CYS A 277 2.71 -12.49 5.73
CA CYS A 277 4.06 -12.91 5.38
C CYS A 277 4.44 -12.30 4.03
N LEU A 278 5.74 -12.11 3.81
CA LEU A 278 6.28 -11.78 2.50
C LEU A 278 5.82 -12.79 1.44
N GLN A 279 5.26 -12.31 0.34
CA GLN A 279 4.87 -13.14 -0.80
C GLN A 279 5.61 -12.70 -2.06
N MET A 280 6.06 -13.66 -2.87
CA MET A 280 6.73 -13.40 -4.14
C MET A 280 5.80 -13.69 -5.30
N VAL A 281 5.61 -12.71 -6.17
CA VAL A 281 4.74 -12.81 -7.36
C VAL A 281 5.55 -12.49 -8.60
N GLN A 282 5.72 -13.48 -9.48
CA GLN A 282 6.37 -13.26 -10.77
C GLN A 282 5.37 -12.60 -11.74
N LEU A 283 5.66 -11.37 -12.19
CA LEU A 283 4.82 -10.68 -13.17
C LEU A 283 5.05 -11.23 -14.57
N ASP A 284 6.28 -11.13 -15.05
CA ASP A 284 6.75 -11.57 -16.36
C ASP A 284 8.16 -12.17 -16.26
N LYS A 285 8.93 -12.25 -17.35
CA LYS A 285 10.31 -12.80 -17.32
C LYS A 285 11.33 -11.82 -16.71
N HIS A 286 11.00 -10.53 -16.64
CA HIS A 286 11.95 -9.46 -16.32
C HIS A 286 11.64 -8.77 -14.99
N VAL A 287 10.44 -8.95 -14.43
CA VAL A 287 9.95 -8.29 -13.22
C VAL A 287 9.33 -9.30 -12.26
N ARG A 288 9.79 -9.24 -11.01
CA ARG A 288 9.30 -9.97 -9.87
C ARG A 288 8.84 -8.99 -8.80
N LEU A 289 7.66 -9.18 -8.24
CA LEU A 289 7.13 -8.36 -7.15
C LEU A 289 7.22 -9.10 -5.81
N LEU A 290 7.49 -8.34 -4.75
CA LEU A 290 7.44 -8.81 -3.37
C LEU A 290 6.33 -8.05 -2.61
N ASP A 291 5.28 -8.75 -2.18
CA ASP A 291 4.22 -8.18 -1.33
C ASP A 291 4.64 -8.22 0.13
N CYS A 292 4.84 -7.06 0.74
CA CYS A 292 5.13 -6.95 2.17
C CYS A 292 3.82 -6.82 2.96
N PRO A 293 3.73 -7.34 4.21
CA PRO A 293 2.66 -6.98 5.14
C PRO A 293 2.48 -5.46 5.28
N GLY A 294 1.39 -4.99 5.90
CA GLY A 294 1.19 -3.54 6.10
C GLY A 294 1.93 -3.00 7.32
N LEU A 295 2.60 -1.86 7.19
CA LEU A 295 3.25 -1.18 8.31
C LEU A 295 2.22 -0.46 9.18
N VAL A 296 2.01 -0.90 10.42
CA VAL A 296 1.32 -0.11 11.43
C VAL A 296 2.37 0.49 12.34
N LEU A 297 2.86 1.68 12.04
CA LEU A 297 3.59 2.46 13.03
C LEU A 297 2.61 2.79 14.14
N ALA A 298 2.95 2.42 15.37
CA ALA A 298 2.11 2.57 16.54
C ALA A 298 2.01 4.06 16.91
N GLY A 299 1.18 4.81 16.20
CA GLY A 299 0.58 6.05 16.68
C GLY A 299 -0.79 5.69 17.23
N ALA A 300 -0.90 5.50 18.55
CA ALA A 300 -2.17 5.26 19.22
C ALA A 300 -3.00 6.54 19.25
N GLY A 301 -3.57 6.94 18.11
CA GLY A 301 -4.37 8.15 18.00
C GLY A 301 -5.50 8.00 16.99
N THR A 302 -6.42 8.96 17.00
CA THR A 302 -7.56 9.02 16.08
C THR A 302 -7.11 8.98 14.60
N GLY A 303 -5.94 9.55 14.28
CA GLY A 303 -5.36 9.54 12.93
C GLY A 303 -5.10 8.14 12.36
N SER A 304 -4.57 7.19 13.15
CA SER A 304 -4.29 5.84 12.65
C SER A 304 -5.57 5.02 12.41
N VAL A 305 -6.63 5.32 13.18
CA VAL A 305 -7.97 4.74 12.96
C VAL A 305 -8.60 5.30 11.68
N LEU A 306 -8.48 6.61 11.45
CA LEU A 306 -9.02 7.28 10.26
C LEU A 306 -8.30 6.89 8.96
N ARG A 307 -7.02 6.49 9.07
CA ARG A 307 -6.23 5.88 7.99
C ARG A 307 -6.50 4.38 7.82
N HIS A 308 -7.40 3.81 8.64
CA HIS A 308 -7.82 2.42 8.58
C HIS A 308 -6.68 1.40 8.77
N CYS A 309 -5.73 1.73 9.64
CA CYS A 309 -4.59 0.88 9.97
C CYS A 309 -4.93 -0.19 11.02
N LEU A 310 -6.07 -0.04 11.74
CA LEU A 310 -6.52 -0.95 12.79
C LEU A 310 -7.84 -1.63 12.41
N PRO A 311 -8.00 -2.95 12.69
CA PRO A 311 -9.26 -3.63 12.44
C PRO A 311 -10.39 -2.96 13.23
N LEU A 312 -11.43 -2.50 12.54
CA LEU A 312 -12.56 -1.79 13.15
C LEU A 312 -13.23 -2.61 14.26
N GLU A 313 -13.17 -3.94 14.19
CA GLU A 313 -13.71 -4.87 15.20
C GLU A 313 -13.00 -4.74 16.55
N ARG A 314 -11.68 -4.51 16.55
CA ARG A 314 -10.86 -4.40 17.76
C ARG A 314 -10.87 -3.01 18.39
N LEU A 315 -11.53 -2.06 17.75
CA LEU A 315 -11.62 -0.69 18.24
C LEU A 315 -12.50 -0.66 19.50
N GLN A 316 -11.92 -0.25 20.63
CA GLN A 316 -12.62 -0.11 21.91
C GLN A 316 -13.62 1.05 21.86
N ASP A 317 -13.19 2.19 21.33
CA ASP A 317 -14.04 3.37 21.16
C ASP A 317 -14.17 3.77 19.67
N PRO A 318 -15.28 3.37 19.00
CA PRO A 318 -15.57 3.79 17.64
C PRO A 318 -16.19 5.20 17.55
N VAL A 319 -16.59 5.82 18.66
CA VAL A 319 -17.30 7.10 18.65
C VAL A 319 -16.33 8.26 18.46
N THR A 320 -15.20 8.28 19.15
CA THR A 320 -14.21 9.37 19.05
C THR A 320 -13.71 9.61 17.61
N PRO A 321 -13.36 8.58 16.82
CA PRO A 321 -13.00 8.78 15.41
C PRO A 321 -14.16 9.32 14.56
N VAL A 322 -15.41 8.93 14.84
CA VAL A 322 -16.58 9.48 14.15
C VAL A 322 -16.78 10.95 14.51
N MET A 323 -16.58 11.33 15.76
CA MET A 323 -16.61 12.74 16.17
C MET A 323 -15.59 13.57 15.36
N ALA A 324 -14.37 13.03 15.18
CA ALA A 324 -13.36 13.68 14.35
C ALA A 324 -13.74 13.74 12.86
N ILE A 325 -14.51 12.78 12.35
CA ILE A 325 -15.08 12.86 10.99
C ILE A 325 -16.12 13.96 10.95
N LEU A 326 -17.14 13.93 11.82
CA LEU A 326 -18.23 14.90 11.83
C LEU A 326 -17.74 16.35 11.97
N ARG A 327 -16.68 16.60 12.75
CA ARG A 327 -16.05 17.93 12.86
C ARG A 327 -15.42 18.43 11.57
N ARG A 328 -14.96 17.53 10.71
CA ARG A 328 -14.37 17.88 9.41
C ARG A 328 -15.43 18.02 8.32
N CYS A 329 -16.69 17.89 8.69
CA CYS A 329 -17.74 17.58 7.77
C CYS A 329 -18.93 18.55 7.91
N ALA A 330 -19.32 19.29 6.87
CA ALA A 330 -20.56 20.07 6.82
C ALA A 330 -21.76 19.25 7.30
N LYS A 331 -22.44 19.79 8.30
CA LYS A 331 -23.53 19.10 8.99
C LYS A 331 -24.67 18.75 8.03
N GLU A 332 -24.99 19.65 7.11
CA GLU A 332 -26.09 19.56 6.15
C GLU A 332 -25.91 18.37 5.21
N GLN A 333 -24.68 18.15 4.73
CA GLN A 333 -24.37 17.08 3.79
C GLN A 333 -24.32 15.71 4.49
N ILE A 334 -23.87 15.64 5.74
CA ILE A 334 -24.01 14.42 6.57
C ILE A 334 -25.49 14.10 6.79
N MET A 335 -26.30 15.12 7.12
CA MET A 335 -27.74 14.98 7.32
C MET A 335 -28.43 14.47 6.06
N GLU A 336 -28.13 15.04 4.90
CA GLU A 336 -28.71 14.62 3.62
C GLU A 336 -28.25 13.20 3.23
N HIS A 337 -26.94 12.92 3.29
CA HIS A 337 -26.36 11.63 2.93
C HIS A 337 -26.98 10.48 3.73
N TYR A 338 -27.01 10.64 5.04
CA TYR A 338 -27.55 9.63 5.93
C TYR A 338 -29.06 9.74 6.11
N GLY A 339 -29.68 10.81 5.58
CA GLY A 339 -31.07 11.19 5.80
C GLY A 339 -31.45 11.22 7.29
N VAL A 340 -30.57 11.77 8.12
CA VAL A 340 -30.83 11.96 9.54
C VAL A 340 -31.35 13.37 9.78
N PRO A 341 -32.24 13.57 10.76
CA PRO A 341 -32.68 14.91 11.17
C PRO A 341 -31.51 15.69 11.78
N THR A 342 -31.73 16.98 12.03
CA THR A 342 -30.76 17.85 12.71
C THR A 342 -30.37 17.25 14.05
N TYR A 343 -29.07 17.26 14.35
CA TYR A 343 -28.47 16.74 15.58
C TYR A 343 -27.53 17.79 16.19
N HIS A 344 -27.30 17.74 17.50
CA HIS A 344 -26.44 18.70 18.21
C HIS A 344 -25.07 18.10 18.51
N ASP A 345 -25.03 16.81 18.81
CA ASP A 345 -23.81 16.11 19.16
C ASP A 345 -23.64 14.81 18.36
N THR A 346 -22.47 14.19 18.52
CA THR A 346 -22.15 12.92 17.85
C THR A 346 -23.07 11.78 18.34
N MET A 347 -23.52 11.81 19.59
CA MET A 347 -24.34 10.74 20.17
C MET A 347 -25.76 10.73 19.61
N GLU A 348 -26.38 11.89 19.46
CA GLU A 348 -27.67 12.12 18.84
C GLU A 348 -27.64 11.74 17.36
N PHE A 349 -26.61 12.18 16.62
CA PHE A 349 -26.39 11.73 15.25
C PHE A 349 -26.35 10.20 15.15
N LEU A 350 -25.54 9.56 16.00
CA LEU A 350 -25.43 8.09 16.03
C LEU A 350 -26.74 7.43 16.44
N ALA A 351 -27.54 8.06 17.32
CA ALA A 351 -28.85 7.55 17.72
C ALA A 351 -29.83 7.55 16.54
N HIS A 352 -29.90 8.67 15.80
CA HIS A 352 -30.74 8.79 14.61
C HIS A 352 -30.31 7.80 13.52
N LEU A 353 -29.01 7.70 13.28
CA LEU A 353 -28.46 6.76 12.30
C LEU A 353 -28.75 5.30 12.70
N ALA A 354 -28.56 4.95 13.98
CA ALA A 354 -28.83 3.62 14.51
C ALA A 354 -30.31 3.24 14.33
N ARG A 355 -31.24 4.13 14.68
CA ARG A 355 -32.69 3.91 14.49
C ARG A 355 -33.02 3.69 13.01
N ARG A 356 -32.50 4.54 12.13
CA ARG A 356 -32.73 4.45 10.68
C ARG A 356 -32.16 3.16 10.07
N GLN A 357 -31.00 2.71 10.54
CA GLN A 357 -30.36 1.47 10.08
C GLN A 357 -30.91 0.21 10.78
N GLY A 358 -31.85 0.33 11.71
CA GLY A 358 -32.38 -0.81 12.50
C GLY A 358 -31.35 -1.41 13.46
N LYS A 359 -30.30 -0.66 13.82
CA LYS A 359 -29.25 -1.09 14.75
C LYS A 359 -29.66 -0.77 16.18
N LEU A 360 -30.52 -1.62 16.73
CA LEU A 360 -31.04 -1.48 18.08
C LEU A 360 -30.47 -2.56 19.01
N ARG A 361 -30.25 -2.20 20.28
CA ARG A 361 -29.96 -3.11 21.38
C ARG A 361 -31.26 -3.69 21.94
N LYS A 362 -31.14 -4.66 22.85
CA LYS A 362 -32.29 -5.19 23.60
C LYS A 362 -33.04 -4.03 24.28
N GLY A 363 -34.36 -4.06 24.23
CA GLY A 363 -35.20 -2.97 24.74
C GLY A 363 -35.43 -1.81 23.77
N GLY A 364 -35.02 -1.93 22.49
CA GLY A 364 -35.29 -0.91 21.46
C GLY A 364 -34.37 0.31 21.53
N LEU A 365 -33.34 0.27 22.37
CA LEU A 365 -32.38 1.37 22.51
C LEU A 365 -31.43 1.44 21.29
N PRO A 366 -31.06 2.62 20.79
CA PRO A 366 -30.10 2.78 19.70
C PRO A 366 -28.72 2.21 20.03
N ASP A 367 -28.10 1.48 19.09
CA ASP A 367 -26.75 0.92 19.23
C ASP A 367 -25.69 1.86 18.62
N HIS A 368 -25.22 2.82 19.41
CA HIS A 368 -24.29 3.86 18.97
C HIS A 368 -22.98 3.28 18.40
N GLU A 369 -22.43 2.23 19.02
CA GLU A 369 -21.18 1.61 18.55
C GLU A 369 -21.33 0.96 17.16
N LYS A 370 -22.43 0.26 16.90
CA LYS A 370 -22.67 -0.34 15.57
C LYS A 370 -22.96 0.72 14.51
N ALA A 371 -23.60 1.82 14.88
CA ALA A 371 -23.78 2.95 13.98
C ALA A 371 -22.42 3.60 13.67
N ALA A 372 -21.59 3.83 14.68
CA ALA A 372 -20.27 4.43 14.53
C ALA A 372 -19.36 3.58 13.62
N ARG A 373 -19.33 2.26 13.83
CA ARG A 373 -18.61 1.33 12.95
C ARG A 373 -19.12 1.36 11.50
N ALA A 374 -20.39 1.65 11.24
CA ALA A 374 -20.86 1.84 9.86
C ALA A 374 -20.32 3.12 9.24
N VAL A 375 -20.34 4.23 9.98
CA VAL A 375 -19.79 5.51 9.50
C VAL A 375 -18.31 5.35 9.18
N LEU A 376 -17.54 4.67 10.04
CA LEU A 376 -16.13 4.37 9.78
C LEU A 376 -15.92 3.48 8.55
N ASN A 377 -16.80 2.52 8.28
CA ASN A 377 -16.74 1.74 7.04
C ASN A 377 -17.07 2.58 5.80
N ASP A 378 -18.02 3.50 5.89
CA ASP A 378 -18.38 4.40 4.80
C ASP A 378 -17.25 5.40 4.50
N TRP A 379 -16.55 5.87 5.53
CA TRP A 379 -15.32 6.65 5.42
C TRP A 379 -14.21 5.88 4.70
N THR A 380 -13.92 4.65 5.13
CA THR A 380 -12.88 3.83 4.52
C THR A 380 -13.19 3.46 3.07
N SER A 381 -14.46 3.19 2.75
CA SER A 381 -14.89 2.82 1.40
C SER A 381 -14.98 3.99 0.41
N GLY A 382 -14.79 5.23 0.89
CA GLY A 382 -14.86 6.43 0.06
C GLY A 382 -16.27 6.90 -0.27
N LYS A 383 -17.29 6.40 0.43
CA LYS A 383 -18.66 6.96 0.31
C LYS A 383 -18.73 8.37 0.90
N ILE A 384 -18.04 8.56 2.02
CA ILE A 384 -17.70 9.89 2.52
C ILE A 384 -16.42 10.29 1.80
N SER A 385 -16.48 11.33 0.98
CA SER A 385 -15.30 11.85 0.28
C SER A 385 -14.49 12.71 1.24
N TYR A 386 -13.17 12.54 1.19
CA TYR A 386 -12.20 13.30 1.95
C TYR A 386 -10.87 13.28 1.21
N PHE A 387 -10.20 14.42 1.20
CA PHE A 387 -8.85 14.55 0.69
C PHE A 387 -8.13 15.72 1.38
N THR A 388 -6.81 15.66 1.42
CA THR A 388 -5.95 16.76 1.85
C THR A 388 -5.39 17.51 0.64
N HIS A 389 -4.93 18.74 0.84
CA HIS A 389 -4.16 19.47 -0.16
C HIS A 389 -2.67 19.40 0.19
N PRO A 390 -1.79 19.43 -0.81
CA PRO A 390 -0.37 19.59 -0.54
C PRO A 390 -0.10 20.92 0.18
N PRO A 391 0.87 20.98 1.11
CA PRO A 391 1.31 22.22 1.70
C PRO A 391 1.74 23.24 0.64
N GLU A 392 1.43 24.52 0.86
CA GLU A 392 1.80 25.61 -0.06
C GLU A 392 3.32 25.77 -0.19
N THR A 393 4.04 25.60 0.92
CA THR A 393 5.50 25.60 0.96
C THR A 393 6.03 24.17 0.92
N HIS A 394 6.79 23.85 -0.13
CA HIS A 394 7.49 22.59 -0.24
C HIS A 394 8.81 22.64 0.54
N MET A 395 8.85 21.97 1.69
CA MET A 395 10.06 21.75 2.47
C MET A 395 10.48 20.29 2.31
N LEU A 396 11.72 20.05 1.87
CA LEU A 396 12.24 18.69 1.81
C LEU A 396 12.27 18.08 3.21
N PRO A 397 11.80 16.83 3.38
CA PRO A 397 11.95 16.12 4.65
C PRO A 397 13.41 16.04 5.10
N THR A 398 13.64 16.05 6.41
CA THR A 398 15.00 16.07 7.01
C THR A 398 15.87 14.90 6.59
N HIS A 399 15.26 13.76 6.22
CA HIS A 399 15.96 12.57 5.78
C HIS A 399 16.26 12.53 4.27
N ILE A 400 15.86 13.54 3.51
CA ILE A 400 16.03 13.62 2.04
C ILE A 400 16.91 14.82 1.69
N SER A 401 18.03 14.58 1.01
CA SER A 401 18.87 15.65 0.46
C SER A 401 18.61 15.88 -1.02
N ALA A 402 18.75 17.12 -1.49
CA ALA A 402 18.55 17.47 -2.90
C ALA A 402 19.50 16.72 -3.86
N GLU A 403 20.70 16.37 -3.39
CA GLU A 403 21.67 15.55 -4.14
C GLU A 403 21.12 14.15 -4.42
N ILE A 404 20.51 13.52 -3.41
CA ILE A 404 19.90 12.19 -3.53
C ILE A 404 18.76 12.22 -4.55
N VAL A 405 17.89 13.23 -4.48
CA VAL A 405 16.78 13.40 -5.44
C VAL A 405 17.31 13.55 -6.86
N THR A 406 18.36 14.36 -7.04
CA THR A 406 18.98 14.60 -8.35
C THR A 406 19.61 13.31 -8.91
N GLU A 407 20.24 12.50 -8.06
CA GLU A 407 20.85 11.24 -8.47
C GLU A 407 19.80 10.19 -8.86
N MET A 408 18.74 10.04 -8.04
CA MET A 408 17.62 9.15 -8.38
C MET A 408 16.93 9.59 -9.66
N GLY A 409 16.80 10.91 -9.85
CA GLY A 409 16.17 11.48 -11.02
C GLY A 409 16.85 11.12 -12.34
N LYS A 410 18.17 10.94 -12.35
CA LYS A 410 18.89 10.49 -13.56
C LYS A 410 18.54 9.09 -14.01
N ALA A 411 18.02 8.25 -13.11
CA ALA A 411 17.67 6.86 -13.42
C ALA A 411 16.28 6.73 -14.06
N PHE A 412 15.46 7.78 -14.02
CA PHE A 412 14.09 7.77 -14.50
C PHE A 412 13.87 8.84 -15.57
N ASP A 413 13.09 8.49 -16.58
CA ASP A 413 12.61 9.45 -17.57
C ASP A 413 11.41 10.20 -16.99
N PHE A 414 11.66 11.40 -16.45
CA PHE A 414 10.62 12.23 -15.85
C PHE A 414 9.60 12.73 -16.86
N GLU A 415 9.99 12.98 -18.10
CA GLU A 415 9.10 13.47 -19.15
C GLU A 415 8.08 12.39 -19.52
N ALA A 416 8.57 11.16 -19.74
CA ALA A 416 7.69 10.01 -19.97
C ALA A 416 6.79 9.69 -18.76
N LEU A 417 7.28 9.91 -17.54
CA LEU A 417 6.51 9.74 -16.31
C LEU A 417 5.40 10.79 -16.18
N GLU A 418 5.70 12.05 -16.47
CA GLU A 418 4.74 13.16 -16.44
C GLU A 418 3.63 12.93 -17.48
N GLN A 419 4.00 12.59 -18.72
CA GLN A 419 3.05 12.25 -19.77
C GLN A 419 2.16 11.06 -19.36
N GLY A 420 2.75 9.99 -18.82
CA GLY A 420 1.99 8.82 -18.36
C GLY A 420 1.04 9.13 -17.19
N ASN A 421 1.42 10.06 -16.32
CA ASN A 421 0.57 10.54 -15.24
C ASN A 421 -0.57 11.43 -15.75
N GLU A 422 -0.32 12.31 -16.71
CA GLU A 422 -1.36 13.12 -17.35
C GLU A 422 -2.39 12.25 -18.07
N GLU A 423 -1.93 11.22 -18.80
CA GLU A 423 -2.80 10.22 -19.42
C GLU A 423 -3.64 9.48 -18.37
N ALA A 424 -3.03 9.06 -17.26
CA ALA A 424 -3.73 8.45 -16.14
C ALA A 424 -4.81 9.38 -15.56
N LEU A 425 -4.50 10.65 -15.36
CA LEU A 425 -5.45 11.64 -14.86
C LEU A 425 -6.57 11.96 -15.85
N ALA A 426 -6.29 11.95 -17.15
CA ALA A 426 -7.30 12.16 -18.21
C ALA A 426 -8.39 11.08 -18.21
N THR A 427 -8.08 9.88 -17.70
CA THR A 427 -9.07 8.79 -17.58
C THR A 427 -10.01 8.95 -16.38
N LEU A 428 -9.75 9.87 -15.46
CA LEU A 428 -10.59 10.07 -14.28
C LEU A 428 -11.81 10.94 -14.61
N PRO A 429 -12.99 10.60 -14.05
CA PRO A 429 -14.14 11.49 -14.13
C PRO A 429 -13.83 12.82 -13.42
N LEU A 430 -14.36 13.91 -13.97
CA LEU A 430 -14.17 15.29 -13.45
C LEU A 430 -14.65 15.48 -12.00
N ALA A 431 -15.52 14.59 -11.50
CA ALA A 431 -15.98 14.60 -10.11
C ALA A 431 -15.87 13.20 -9.48
N PRO A 432 -15.24 13.06 -8.29
CA PRO A 432 -15.25 11.81 -7.53
C PRO A 432 -16.67 11.49 -7.03
N GLY A 433 -17.06 10.21 -7.05
CA GLY A 433 -18.42 9.75 -6.76
C GLY A 433 -18.81 9.71 -5.27
N GLY A 434 -18.25 10.59 -4.44
CA GLY A 434 -18.46 10.61 -2.98
C GLY A 434 -18.86 11.99 -2.46
N ILE A 435 -19.50 12.02 -1.29
CA ILE A 435 -20.12 13.23 -0.72
C ILE A 435 -19.07 14.03 0.03
N GLY A 436 -18.77 15.23 -0.48
CA GLY A 436 -17.86 16.21 0.13
C GLY A 436 -18.57 17.08 1.17
N LEU A 437 -17.82 17.68 2.08
CA LEU A 437 -18.25 18.34 3.32
C LEU A 437 -17.41 19.61 3.67
N ALA A 438 -17.99 20.80 3.91
CA ALA A 438 -17.27 22.10 4.08
C ALA A 438 -17.42 22.83 5.47
N PRO A 439 -16.53 23.79 5.84
CA PRO A 439 -16.71 24.72 6.97
C PRO A 439 -16.86 26.21 6.57
N GLU A 440 -17.39 27.02 7.49
CA GLU A 440 -17.73 28.46 7.37
C GLU A 440 -16.52 29.38 7.14
N THR A 441 -16.67 30.42 6.30
CA THR A 441 -15.74 31.55 6.18
C THR A 441 -16.41 32.84 6.68
N THR A 442 -15.70 33.49 7.60
CA THR A 442 -15.93 34.83 8.11
C THR A 442 -15.91 35.86 6.98
N MET A 443 -16.90 36.76 7.00
CA MET A 443 -17.02 37.91 6.12
C MET A 443 -15.83 38.85 6.28
N GLU A 444 -15.28 39.30 5.16
CA GLU A 444 -14.39 40.44 5.08
C GLU A 444 -15.15 41.70 5.55
N MET A 445 -14.60 42.41 6.54
CA MET A 445 -14.94 43.81 6.80
C MET A 445 -13.68 44.66 6.76
N GLU A 446 -13.91 45.88 6.28
CA GLU A 446 -12.96 46.88 5.85
C GLU A 446 -12.04 47.43 6.96
N LYS A 447 -10.95 48.04 6.50
CA LYS A 447 -9.91 48.75 7.26
C LYS A 447 -10.47 49.78 8.24
N GLU A 448 -9.95 49.81 9.46
CA GLU A 448 -9.64 51.04 10.22
C GLU A 448 -8.39 50.80 11.10
N GLU A 449 -7.58 51.84 11.28
CA GLU A 449 -6.26 51.86 11.92
C GLU A 449 -6.29 52.05 13.46
N GLU A 450 -5.13 51.80 14.07
CA GLU A 450 -4.58 52.26 15.36
C GLU A 450 -4.59 51.32 16.59
N GLY A 451 -3.37 51.07 17.10
CA GLY A 451 -3.07 50.73 18.51
C GLY A 451 -2.20 49.48 18.77
N GLU A 452 -0.89 49.65 18.97
CA GLU A 452 -0.01 48.68 19.66
C GLU A 452 0.16 49.06 21.16
N PRO A 453 0.78 48.24 22.03
CA PRO A 453 0.49 46.83 22.35
C PRO A 453 0.49 46.59 23.89
N GLU A 454 0.04 45.43 24.39
CA GLU A 454 0.51 44.89 25.68
C GLU A 454 0.43 43.35 25.76
N CYS A 455 1.46 42.76 26.37
CA CYS A 455 1.82 41.33 26.46
C CYS A 455 0.77 40.42 27.14
N MET A 456 0.66 39.15 26.71
CA MET A 456 0.96 37.95 27.55
C MET A 456 0.76 36.61 26.82
N GLU A 457 1.84 35.82 26.88
CA GLU A 457 1.98 34.36 27.07
C GLU A 457 1.46 33.31 26.06
N GLU A 458 2.33 32.33 25.86
CA GLU A 458 2.34 31.23 24.90
C GLU A 458 1.33 30.12 25.21
N TYR A 459 0.60 29.66 24.19
CA TYR A 459 0.18 28.26 24.09
C TYR A 459 0.39 27.76 22.66
N GLN A 460 1.22 26.74 22.54
CA GLN A 460 1.70 26.17 21.28
C GLN A 460 0.64 25.23 20.69
N GLU A 461 -0.21 25.77 19.82
CA GLU A 461 -1.27 25.03 19.12
C GLU A 461 -0.70 24.31 17.88
N LEU A 462 -0.93 23.00 17.80
CA LEU A 462 -0.51 22.12 16.69
C LEU A 462 -1.21 22.55 15.38
N LYS A 463 -0.49 23.26 14.51
CA LYS A 463 -0.94 23.67 13.17
C LYS A 463 -1.33 22.45 12.32
N LEU A 464 -2.62 22.21 12.14
CA LEU A 464 -3.15 21.38 11.06
C LEU A 464 -3.10 22.18 9.74
N CYS A 465 -2.59 21.55 8.68
CA CYS A 465 -2.53 22.12 7.33
C CYS A 465 -3.94 22.37 6.75
N PRO A 466 -4.12 23.34 5.83
CA PRO A 466 -5.42 23.65 5.24
C PRO A 466 -5.95 22.47 4.40
N MET A 467 -7.10 21.92 4.83
CA MET A 467 -7.87 20.92 4.08
C MET A 467 -9.08 21.60 3.43
N THR A 468 -9.27 21.44 2.13
CA THR A 468 -10.31 22.15 1.36
C THR A 468 -11.30 21.18 0.74
N VAL A 469 -12.57 21.58 0.64
CA VAL A 469 -13.68 20.81 0.07
C VAL A 469 -14.55 21.70 -0.82
N GLU A 470 -14.96 21.22 -2.01
CA GLU A 470 -15.68 22.01 -3.05
C GLU A 470 -17.05 21.41 -3.46
N LEU A 471 -17.95 22.24 -4.02
CA LEU A 471 -19.38 21.99 -4.26
C LEU A 471 -19.81 22.04 -5.74
N GLN A 472 -20.70 21.14 -6.19
CA GLN A 472 -21.67 21.40 -7.28
C GLN A 472 -22.99 20.60 -7.11
N ALA A 473 -24.12 21.24 -7.42
CA ALA A 473 -25.48 20.72 -7.22
C ALA A 473 -26.09 20.06 -8.48
N LYS A 474 -26.86 18.98 -8.30
CA LYS A 474 -27.83 18.48 -9.30
C LYS A 474 -29.16 18.13 -8.63
N VAL A 475 -30.19 18.90 -8.96
CA VAL A 475 -31.57 18.72 -8.52
C VAL A 475 -32.22 17.54 -9.25
N LYS A 476 -32.88 16.64 -8.52
CA LYS A 476 -33.93 15.78 -9.07
C LYS A 476 -35.12 15.68 -8.12
N ALA A 477 -36.30 15.96 -8.68
CA ALA A 477 -37.59 16.02 -8.01
C ALA A 477 -38.03 14.66 -7.43
N ARG A 478 -38.77 14.74 -6.32
CA ARG A 478 -39.22 13.63 -5.48
C ARG A 478 -40.71 13.36 -5.74
N VAL A 479 -41.08 12.10 -5.97
CA VAL A 479 -42.49 11.66 -5.97
C VAL A 479 -42.68 10.63 -4.86
N THR A 480 -43.72 10.83 -4.05
CA THR A 480 -44.13 9.99 -2.92
C THR A 480 -45.40 9.21 -3.27
N ALA A 481 -45.40 7.89 -3.07
CA ALA A 481 -46.60 7.11 -2.70
C ALA A 481 -46.20 5.68 -2.29
N ALA A 482 -46.83 5.18 -1.22
CA ALA A 482 -46.66 3.81 -0.72
C ALA A 482 -47.51 2.82 -1.54
N SER A 483 -46.94 1.66 -1.91
CA SER A 483 -47.67 0.52 -2.47
C SER A 483 -46.98 -0.82 -2.12
N PRO A 484 -47.68 -1.97 -2.21
CA PRO A 484 -47.27 -3.22 -1.59
C PRO A 484 -46.07 -3.87 -2.30
N ARG A 485 -45.42 -4.81 -1.60
CA ARG A 485 -44.19 -5.50 -2.03
C ARG A 485 -44.29 -5.99 -3.49
N PRO A 486 -43.31 -5.69 -4.36
CA PRO A 486 -43.45 -5.97 -5.78
C PRO A 486 -43.29 -7.48 -6.06
N HIS A 487 -44.34 -8.09 -6.60
CA HIS A 487 -44.22 -9.33 -7.35
C HIS A 487 -43.62 -8.99 -8.72
N GLY A 488 -42.44 -9.54 -9.03
CA GLY A 488 -41.85 -9.36 -10.37
C GLY A 488 -42.68 -10.07 -11.45
N PRO A 489 -42.72 -9.52 -12.68
CA PRO A 489 -43.66 -9.93 -13.71
C PRO A 489 -43.39 -11.37 -14.17
N SER A 490 -44.45 -12.16 -14.25
CA SER A 490 -44.44 -13.52 -14.83
C SER A 490 -44.45 -13.44 -16.36
N LEU A 491 -44.16 -14.55 -17.05
CA LEU A 491 -44.19 -14.58 -18.53
C LEU A 491 -45.52 -14.10 -19.13
N PRO A 492 -46.71 -14.46 -18.60
CA PRO A 492 -47.96 -13.88 -19.09
C PRO A 492 -48.08 -12.38 -18.79
N ASP A 493 -47.55 -11.88 -17.66
CA ASP A 493 -47.53 -10.44 -17.37
C ASP A 493 -46.63 -9.67 -18.34
N ILE A 494 -45.53 -10.28 -18.79
CA ILE A 494 -44.61 -9.69 -19.77
C ILE A 494 -45.23 -9.71 -21.17
N ALA A 495 -45.96 -10.76 -21.52
CA ALA A 495 -46.66 -10.86 -22.80
C ALA A 495 -47.81 -9.86 -22.92
N ALA A 496 -48.39 -9.44 -21.79
CA ALA A 496 -49.42 -8.40 -21.72
C ALA A 496 -48.86 -6.96 -21.77
N LEU A 497 -47.53 -6.78 -21.70
CA LEU A 497 -46.91 -5.47 -21.89
C LEU A 497 -46.90 -5.11 -23.38
N ASP A 498 -46.95 -3.80 -23.65
CA ASP A 498 -46.77 -3.25 -24.99
C ASP A 498 -45.44 -3.77 -25.61
N PRO A 499 -45.45 -4.23 -26.88
CA PRO A 499 -44.28 -4.79 -27.57
C PRO A 499 -42.98 -4.01 -27.39
N LEU A 500 -43.04 -2.68 -27.28
CA LEU A 500 -41.85 -1.82 -27.07
C LEU A 500 -41.18 -2.01 -25.69
N PHE A 501 -41.92 -2.48 -24.69
CA PHE A 501 -41.44 -2.63 -23.30
C PHE A 501 -41.25 -4.09 -22.86
N GLN A 502 -41.66 -5.06 -23.68
CA GLN A 502 -41.48 -6.49 -23.39
C GLN A 502 -40.01 -6.87 -23.16
N GLY A 503 -39.08 -6.25 -23.90
CA GLY A 503 -37.64 -6.46 -23.73
C GLY A 503 -37.13 -6.07 -22.33
N GLN A 504 -37.64 -4.96 -21.78
CA GLN A 504 -37.29 -4.52 -20.42
C GLN A 504 -37.89 -5.45 -19.36
N GLY A 505 -39.11 -5.95 -19.59
CA GLY A 505 -39.76 -6.97 -18.77
C GLY A 505 -38.95 -8.28 -18.70
N LEU A 506 -38.46 -8.76 -19.84
CA LEU A 506 -37.61 -9.96 -19.93
C LEU A 506 -36.26 -9.76 -19.22
N CYS A 507 -35.63 -8.59 -19.35
CA CYS A 507 -34.40 -8.28 -18.63
C CYS A 507 -34.60 -8.26 -17.11
N ALA A 508 -35.70 -7.71 -16.63
CA ALA A 508 -36.05 -7.70 -15.20
C ALA A 508 -36.30 -9.12 -14.66
N ALA A 509 -37.04 -9.95 -15.40
CA ALA A 509 -37.27 -11.35 -15.03
C ALA A 509 -35.97 -12.18 -15.01
N SER A 510 -35.09 -11.99 -15.99
CA SER A 510 -33.78 -12.68 -16.08
C SER A 510 -32.86 -12.32 -14.90
N ARG A 511 -32.80 -11.04 -14.50
CA ARG A 511 -32.04 -10.59 -13.32
C ARG A 511 -32.56 -11.24 -12.04
N ARG A 512 -33.89 -11.37 -11.88
CA ARG A 512 -34.52 -12.04 -10.72
C ARG A 512 -34.21 -13.54 -10.69
N ARG A 513 -34.29 -14.23 -11.84
CA ARG A 513 -33.94 -15.66 -11.94
C ARG A 513 -32.49 -15.91 -11.51
N LYS A 514 -31.55 -15.07 -11.95
CA LYS A 514 -30.13 -15.14 -11.51
C LYS A 514 -29.97 -14.91 -10.01
N GLN A 515 -30.75 -14.01 -9.40
CA GLN A 515 -30.71 -13.80 -7.95
C GLN A 515 -31.29 -14.98 -7.16
N GLN A 516 -32.38 -15.59 -7.63
CA GLN A 516 -32.95 -16.79 -7.00
C GLN A 516 -32.01 -17.99 -7.11
N GLN A 517 -31.35 -18.17 -8.26
CA GLN A 517 -30.36 -19.22 -8.46
C GLN A 517 -29.16 -19.08 -7.52
N LYS A 518 -28.61 -17.87 -7.36
CA LYS A 518 -27.54 -17.59 -6.38
C LYS A 518 -27.96 -17.87 -4.94
N ARG A 519 -29.22 -17.61 -4.58
CA ARG A 519 -29.75 -17.92 -3.25
C ARG A 519 -29.91 -19.43 -3.05
N ALA A 520 -30.40 -20.14 -4.05
CA ALA A 520 -30.51 -21.60 -4.03
C ALA A 520 -29.13 -22.28 -3.92
N GLU A 521 -28.13 -21.83 -4.68
CA GLU A 521 -26.74 -22.31 -4.59
C GLU A 521 -26.13 -22.06 -3.20
N LYS A 522 -26.44 -20.92 -2.58
CA LYS A 522 -25.99 -20.60 -1.22
C LYS A 522 -26.65 -21.47 -0.15
N ILE A 523 -27.90 -21.87 -0.36
CA ILE A 523 -28.61 -22.80 0.52
C ILE A 523 -28.08 -24.22 0.31
N ALA A 524 -27.86 -24.64 -0.94
CA ALA A 524 -27.30 -25.95 -1.28
C ALA A 524 -25.89 -26.13 -0.71
N THR A 525 -25.02 -25.10 -0.81
CA THR A 525 -23.68 -25.13 -0.21
C THR A 525 -23.75 -25.22 1.32
N ARG A 526 -24.67 -24.49 1.97
CA ARG A 526 -24.88 -24.61 3.42
C ARG A 526 -25.36 -26.01 3.84
N LEU A 527 -26.35 -26.56 3.14
CA LEU A 527 -26.86 -27.91 3.41
C LEU A 527 -25.75 -28.96 3.20
N SER A 528 -24.97 -28.84 2.13
CA SER A 528 -23.82 -29.71 1.87
C SER A 528 -22.79 -29.63 2.99
N THR A 529 -22.42 -28.44 3.44
CA THR A 529 -21.46 -28.28 4.55
C THR A 529 -21.96 -28.85 5.87
N THR A 530 -23.27 -28.74 6.13
CA THR A 530 -23.89 -29.33 7.32
C THR A 530 -23.93 -30.85 7.24
N LEU A 531 -24.17 -31.42 6.06
CA LEU A 531 -24.18 -32.86 5.82
C LEU A 531 -22.77 -33.46 5.94
N THR A 532 -21.75 -32.80 5.40
CA THR A 532 -20.35 -33.23 5.55
C THR A 532 -19.91 -33.17 7.01
N ALA A 533 -20.25 -32.09 7.73
CA ALA A 533 -19.96 -31.98 9.16
C ALA A 533 -20.70 -33.03 10.03
N ALA A 534 -21.84 -33.55 9.56
CA ALA A 534 -22.58 -34.62 10.24
C ALA A 534 -22.04 -36.02 9.91
N MET A 535 -21.26 -36.18 8.85
CA MET A 535 -20.61 -37.45 8.47
C MET A 535 -19.19 -37.61 9.05
N ASP A 536 -18.57 -36.53 9.52
CA ASP A 536 -17.26 -36.52 10.18
C ASP A 536 -17.34 -36.81 11.71
N PHE A 537 -18.43 -37.47 12.16
CA PHE A 537 -18.63 -37.93 13.55
C PHE A 537 -18.61 -39.46 13.67
#